data_AF-A0A1A2HCK7-F1
#
_entry.id   AF-A0A1A2HCK7-F1
#
_cell.length_a   1.000
_cell.length_b   1.000
_cell.length_c   1.000
_cell.angle_alpha   90.00
_cell.angle_beta   90.00
_cell.angle_gamma   90.00
#
_symmetry.space_group_name_H-M   'P 1'
#
loop_
_entity.id
_entity.type
_entity.pdbx_description
1 polymer ?
#
loop_
_entity_poly.entity_id
_entity_poly.type
_entity_poly.pdbx_seq_one_letter_code
_entity_poly.pdbx_strand_id
1 'polypeptide(L)'
;MSQSTAPYRTGVASELRRAITNVAVPHNEPPGVVRRRRVVVAVTLAIGAAVLGFSLRRHPGESSFYWLTLLLAAVWIAGGFLSGPLHLGGICWRGRNQRPVITGTTVGLLLGGVFLVGGLIAREITPVAELITRVLLYAHHGWYPVIVAITLINGIAEEVFFRGALYTALGRYHPVLISTVLYTCATLASGNPMLGFAAVILGTVCALERRASGGVLAPVLTHFVWGLIMVLALPPLFGV
;
A
#
# COMPACT_ATOMS: atom_id res chain seq x y z
N MET A 1 -9.40 48.36 -21.66
CA MET A 1 -8.96 47.14 -22.38
C MET A 1 -9.35 45.93 -21.54
N SER A 2 -10.37 45.19 -21.97
CA SER A 2 -10.82 43.97 -21.30
C SER A 2 -9.82 42.86 -21.59
N GLN A 3 -9.11 42.38 -20.56
CA GLN A 3 -8.26 41.20 -20.71
C GLN A 3 -9.16 39.98 -20.85
N SER A 4 -9.14 39.39 -22.03
CA SER A 4 -9.74 38.09 -22.34
C SER A 4 -9.15 37.03 -21.42
N THR A 5 -9.97 36.48 -20.53
CA THR A 5 -9.68 35.28 -19.75
C THR A 5 -9.69 34.09 -20.70
N ALA A 6 -8.57 33.84 -21.37
CA ALA A 6 -8.37 32.63 -22.15
C ALA A 6 -8.60 31.41 -21.23
N PRO A 7 -9.49 30.46 -21.60
CA PRO A 7 -9.75 29.30 -20.76
C PRO A 7 -8.48 28.44 -20.67
N TYR A 8 -8.03 28.21 -19.44
CA TYR A 8 -6.94 27.30 -19.08
C TYR A 8 -7.26 25.89 -19.59
N ARG A 9 -6.87 25.59 -20.84
CA ARG A 9 -6.91 24.24 -21.41
C ARG A 9 -5.55 23.60 -21.25
N THR A 10 -5.20 23.21 -20.02
CA THR A 10 -4.13 22.23 -19.84
C THR A 10 -4.56 20.91 -20.45
N GLY A 11 -3.76 20.37 -21.37
CA GLY A 11 -4.01 19.05 -21.94
C GLY A 11 -3.99 17.99 -20.84
N VAL A 12 -4.81 16.94 -20.97
CA VAL A 12 -4.92 15.84 -20.00
C VAL A 12 -3.56 15.24 -19.63
N ALA A 13 -2.65 15.12 -20.61
CA ALA A 13 -1.28 14.63 -20.38
C ALA A 13 -0.45 15.55 -19.47
N SER A 14 -0.62 16.87 -19.59
CA SER A 14 0.08 17.84 -18.73
C SER A 14 -0.47 17.83 -17.30
N GLU A 15 -1.77 17.61 -17.12
CA GLU A 15 -2.39 17.45 -15.80
C GLU A 15 -1.98 16.13 -15.14
N LEU A 16 -1.95 15.02 -15.89
CA LEU A 16 -1.42 13.74 -15.44
C LEU A 16 0.04 13.86 -15.01
N ARG A 17 0.89 14.45 -15.84
CA ARG A 17 2.30 14.69 -15.50
C ARG A 17 2.41 15.51 -14.22
N ARG A 18 1.65 16.59 -14.09
CA ARG A 18 1.64 17.44 -12.90
C ARG A 18 1.18 16.69 -11.65
N ALA A 19 0.15 15.85 -11.76
CA ALA A 19 -0.32 15.01 -10.66
C ALA A 19 0.76 14.00 -10.21
N ILE A 20 1.47 13.37 -11.16
CA ILE A 20 2.54 12.39 -10.88
C ILE A 20 3.77 13.06 -10.25
N THR A 21 4.16 14.25 -10.73
CA THR A 21 5.33 14.98 -10.24
C THR A 21 5.03 15.84 -9.03
N ASN A 22 3.76 15.94 -8.59
CA ASN A 22 3.40 16.76 -7.46
C ASN A 22 4.12 16.30 -6.18
N VAL A 23 4.57 17.26 -5.38
CA VAL A 23 5.12 17.02 -4.05
C VAL A 23 4.28 17.84 -3.09
N ALA A 24 3.40 17.15 -2.35
CA ALA A 24 2.58 17.80 -1.36
C ALA A 24 3.43 18.47 -0.27
N VAL A 25 3.00 19.66 0.15
CA VAL A 25 3.73 20.47 1.14
C VAL A 25 3.83 19.69 2.46
N PRO A 26 5.05 19.46 2.99
CA PRO A 26 5.23 18.82 4.28
C PRO A 26 4.67 19.69 5.40
N HIS A 27 4.05 19.07 6.40
CA HIS A 27 3.64 19.78 7.61
C HIS A 27 4.87 19.96 8.52
N ASN A 28 5.14 21.20 8.92
CA ASN A 28 6.23 21.49 9.85
C ASN A 28 5.78 21.17 11.27
N GLU A 29 6.22 20.03 11.80
CA GLU A 29 5.98 19.62 13.18
C GLU A 29 7.17 19.97 14.09
N PRO A 30 6.95 20.27 15.38
CA PRO A 30 8.04 20.51 16.33
C PRO A 30 8.97 19.29 16.45
N PRO A 31 10.28 19.48 16.71
CA PRO A 31 11.25 18.37 16.79
C PRO A 31 10.88 17.29 17.81
N GLY A 32 10.30 17.66 18.95
CA GLY A 32 9.84 16.72 19.98
C GLY A 32 8.72 15.80 19.50
N VAL A 33 7.79 16.32 18.69
CA VAL A 33 6.72 15.52 18.07
C VAL A 33 7.34 14.53 17.09
N VAL A 34 8.21 15.00 16.18
CA VAL A 34 8.89 14.14 15.21
C VAL A 34 9.65 13.00 15.87
N ARG A 35 10.37 13.26 16.98
CA ARG A 35 11.07 12.22 17.75
C ARG A 35 10.09 11.18 18.30
N ARG A 36 8.99 11.60 18.90
CA ARG A 36 7.95 10.68 19.40
C ARG A 36 7.39 9.81 18.26
N ARG A 37 7.10 10.40 17.09
CA ARG A 37 6.61 9.65 15.93
C ARG A 37 7.59 8.57 15.50
N ARG A 38 8.87 8.90 15.42
CA ARG A 38 9.94 7.95 15.04
C ARG A 38 10.04 6.79 16.02
N VAL A 39 9.94 7.04 17.33
CA VAL A 39 9.96 5.98 18.34
C VAL A 39 8.74 5.06 18.19
N VAL A 40 7.53 5.63 18.10
CA VAL A 40 6.30 4.84 17.92
C VAL A 40 6.39 3.99 16.66
N VAL A 41 6.75 4.59 15.52
CA VAL A 41 6.89 3.90 14.24
C VAL A 41 7.93 2.79 14.30
N ALA A 42 9.10 3.04 14.90
CA ALA A 42 10.15 2.02 15.02
C ALA A 42 9.68 0.81 15.85
N VAL A 43 9.02 1.06 16.99
CA VAL A 43 8.47 0.01 17.85
C VAL A 43 7.36 -0.77 17.12
N THR A 44 6.41 -0.08 16.50
CA THR A 44 5.34 -0.74 15.74
C THR A 44 5.90 -1.57 14.58
N LEU A 45 6.90 -1.05 13.85
CA LEU A 45 7.54 -1.77 12.74
C LEU A 45 8.16 -3.09 13.22
N ALA A 46 8.87 -3.06 14.35
CA ALA A 46 9.47 -4.26 14.93
C ALA A 46 8.41 -5.29 15.35
N ILE A 47 7.35 -4.84 16.05
CA ILE A 47 6.25 -5.72 16.48
C ILE A 47 5.53 -6.30 15.26
N GLY A 48 5.16 -5.48 14.29
CA GLY A 48 4.42 -5.93 13.10
C GLY A 48 5.23 -6.88 12.24
N ALA A 49 6.54 -6.64 12.05
CA ALA A 49 7.41 -7.57 11.35
C ALA A 49 7.51 -8.93 12.06
N ALA A 50 7.59 -8.95 13.40
CA ALA A 50 7.59 -10.18 14.19
C ALA A 50 6.25 -10.94 14.07
N VAL A 51 5.12 -10.24 14.15
CA VAL A 51 3.78 -10.83 14.00
C VAL A 51 3.58 -11.40 12.59
N LEU A 52 3.99 -10.66 11.55
CA LEU A 52 3.90 -11.12 10.16
C LEU A 52 4.76 -12.37 9.92
N GLY A 53 6.01 -12.36 10.40
CA GLY A 53 6.90 -13.51 10.29
C GLY A 53 6.42 -14.73 11.08
N PHE A 54 5.64 -14.54 12.14
CA PHE A 54 5.00 -15.64 12.87
C PHE A 54 3.73 -16.14 12.17
N SER A 55 2.95 -15.24 11.57
CA SER A 55 1.70 -15.55 10.87
C SER A 55 1.92 -16.50 9.69
N LEU A 56 2.93 -16.25 8.85
CA LEU A 56 3.18 -17.04 7.64
C LEU A 56 4.08 -18.27 7.87
N ARG A 57 4.49 -18.53 9.13
CA ARG A 57 5.01 -19.83 9.55
C ARG A 57 3.89 -20.81 9.93
N ARG A 58 2.63 -20.36 10.00
CA ARG A 58 1.47 -21.21 10.27
C ARG A 58 1.01 -21.93 9.02
N HIS A 59 0.47 -23.13 9.18
CA HIS A 59 -0.05 -23.89 8.05
C HIS A 59 -1.30 -23.18 7.48
N PRO A 60 -1.44 -23.10 6.15
CA PRO A 60 -2.66 -22.58 5.53
C PRO A 60 -3.90 -23.31 6.05
N GLY A 61 -4.93 -22.56 6.46
CA GLY A 61 -6.18 -23.11 7.00
C GLY A 61 -6.28 -23.21 8.52
N GLU A 62 -5.19 -22.98 9.26
CA GLU A 62 -5.27 -22.89 10.72
C GLU A 62 -6.05 -21.64 11.17
N SER A 63 -6.91 -21.78 12.18
CA SER A 63 -7.65 -20.64 12.76
C SER A 63 -6.72 -19.58 13.34
N SER A 64 -5.52 -19.98 13.78
CA SER A 64 -4.45 -19.10 14.27
C SER A 64 -4.04 -18.05 13.25
N PHE A 65 -4.08 -18.37 11.95
CA PHE A 65 -3.71 -17.46 10.87
C PHE A 65 -4.65 -16.24 10.79
N TYR A 66 -5.95 -16.44 10.91
CA TYR A 66 -6.93 -15.33 10.87
C TYR A 66 -6.71 -14.36 12.03
N TRP A 67 -6.50 -14.89 13.24
CA TRP A 67 -6.27 -14.05 14.41
C TRP A 67 -4.93 -13.32 14.34
N LEU A 68 -3.89 -13.95 13.81
CA LEU A 68 -2.57 -13.32 13.65
C LEU A 68 -2.57 -12.24 12.56
N THR A 69 -3.29 -12.45 11.46
CA THR A 69 -3.43 -11.44 10.40
C THR A 69 -4.33 -10.28 10.81
N LEU A 70 -5.37 -10.51 11.61
CA LEU A 70 -6.16 -9.45 12.24
C LEU A 70 -5.36 -8.68 13.30
N LEU A 71 -4.56 -9.39 14.11
CA LEU A 71 -3.64 -8.77 15.07
C LEU A 71 -2.62 -7.88 14.35
N LEU A 72 -2.06 -8.35 13.23
CA LEU A 72 -1.15 -7.58 12.41
C LEU A 72 -1.79 -6.28 11.92
N ALA A 73 -3.01 -6.36 11.38
CA ALA A 73 -3.77 -5.17 10.97
C ALA A 73 -4.01 -4.22 12.17
N ALA A 74 -4.35 -4.75 13.34
CA ALA A 74 -4.54 -3.96 14.55
C ALA A 74 -3.24 -3.25 14.98
N VAL A 75 -2.09 -3.93 14.92
CA VAL A 75 -0.77 -3.35 15.21
C VAL A 75 -0.47 -2.17 14.27
N TRP A 76 -0.69 -2.34 12.97
CA TRP A 76 -0.47 -1.27 11.99
C TRP A 76 -1.40 -0.08 12.19
N ILE A 77 -2.70 -0.33 12.38
CA ILE A 77 -3.69 0.71 12.64
C ILE A 77 -3.34 1.47 13.93
N ALA A 78 -3.08 0.75 15.03
CA ALA A 78 -2.74 1.34 16.31
C ALA A 78 -1.46 2.18 16.20
N GLY A 79 -0.40 1.68 15.59
CA GLY A 79 0.82 2.47 15.36
C GLY A 79 0.60 3.68 14.46
N GLY A 80 -0.29 3.55 13.47
CA GLY A 80 -0.77 4.63 12.62
C GLY A 80 -1.33 5.80 13.43
N PHE A 81 -2.33 5.52 14.28
CA PHE A 81 -3.01 6.53 15.09
C PHE A 81 -2.21 7.02 16.30
N LEU A 82 -1.45 6.14 16.96
CA LEU A 82 -0.57 6.51 18.07
C LEU A 82 0.56 7.44 17.63
N SER A 83 0.97 7.34 16.35
CA SER A 83 1.98 8.22 15.78
C SER A 83 1.45 9.63 15.49
N GLY A 84 0.14 9.90 15.46
CA GLY A 84 -0.42 11.24 15.24
C GLY A 84 -1.38 11.32 14.05
N PRO A 85 -1.84 12.53 13.68
CA PRO A 85 -2.91 12.72 12.71
C PRO A 85 -2.54 12.21 11.32
N LEU A 86 -3.48 11.49 10.71
CA LEU A 86 -3.37 10.98 9.35
C LEU A 86 -4.18 11.86 8.41
N HIS A 87 -3.53 12.27 7.32
CA HIS A 87 -4.15 13.14 6.32
C HIS A 87 -4.67 12.29 5.16
N LEU A 88 -5.89 12.58 4.70
CA LEU A 88 -6.47 11.87 3.56
C LEU A 88 -5.90 12.37 2.22
N GLY A 89 -5.38 13.59 2.17
CA GLY A 89 -4.75 14.17 0.99
C GLY A 89 -5.77 14.73 -0.02
N GLY A 90 -5.24 15.38 -1.05
CA GLY A 90 -5.99 15.98 -2.14
C GLY A 90 -5.12 16.13 -3.39
N ILE A 91 -5.72 15.99 -4.57
CA ILE A 91 -5.06 16.23 -5.85
C ILE A 91 -5.77 17.38 -6.55
N CYS A 92 -4.97 18.32 -7.08
CA CYS A 92 -5.48 19.39 -7.92
C CYS A 92 -5.77 18.84 -9.31
N TRP A 93 -7.04 18.67 -9.65
CA TRP A 93 -7.51 18.23 -10.97
C TRP A 93 -8.38 19.32 -11.59
N ARG A 94 -8.04 19.76 -12.80
CA ARG A 94 -8.71 20.88 -13.50
C ARG A 94 -8.90 22.14 -12.63
N GLY A 95 -7.88 22.49 -11.85
CA GLY A 95 -7.90 23.67 -10.97
C GLY A 95 -8.72 23.53 -9.68
N ARG A 96 -9.32 22.36 -9.41
CA ARG A 96 -10.04 22.08 -8.16
C ARG A 96 -9.29 21.04 -7.33
N ASN A 97 -9.18 21.26 -6.02
CA ASN A 97 -8.64 20.26 -5.12
C ASN A 97 -9.73 19.22 -4.83
N GLN A 98 -9.53 17.98 -5.28
CA GLN A 98 -10.47 16.88 -5.09
C GLN A 98 -9.81 15.75 -4.30
N ARG A 99 -10.64 14.96 -3.61
CA ARG A 99 -10.16 13.73 -2.98
C ARG A 99 -9.72 12.76 -4.08
N PRO A 100 -8.57 12.09 -3.92
CA PRO A 100 -7.96 11.30 -4.98
C PRO A 100 -8.60 9.90 -5.11
N VAL A 101 -9.93 9.84 -5.11
CA VAL A 101 -10.68 8.58 -5.16
C VAL A 101 -10.52 7.91 -6.53
N ILE A 102 -10.80 8.68 -7.59
CA ILE A 102 -10.68 8.17 -8.97
C ILE A 102 -9.24 7.79 -9.27
N THR A 103 -8.27 8.60 -8.83
CA THR A 103 -6.84 8.33 -9.03
C THR A 103 -6.43 7.00 -8.40
N GLY A 104 -6.65 6.83 -7.08
CA GLY A 104 -6.25 5.61 -6.38
C GLY A 104 -6.95 4.36 -6.93
N THR A 105 -8.26 4.43 -7.18
CA THR A 105 -8.98 3.29 -7.77
C THR A 105 -8.46 2.95 -9.17
N THR A 106 -8.21 3.94 -10.02
CA THR A 106 -7.69 3.71 -11.38
C THR A 106 -6.28 3.12 -11.35
N VAL A 107 -5.41 3.64 -10.48
CA VAL A 107 -4.04 3.11 -10.31
C VAL A 107 -4.09 1.68 -9.76
N GLY A 108 -4.96 1.39 -8.79
CA GLY A 108 -5.19 0.03 -8.28
C GLY A 108 -5.65 -0.94 -9.38
N LEU A 109 -6.58 -0.55 -10.24
CA LEU A 109 -7.03 -1.37 -11.38
C LEU A 109 -5.90 -1.63 -12.37
N LEU A 110 -5.15 -0.60 -12.76
CA LEU A 110 -4.04 -0.71 -13.70
C LEU A 110 -2.92 -1.60 -13.13
N LEU A 111 -2.55 -1.37 -11.86
CA LEU A 111 -1.54 -2.15 -11.17
C LEU A 111 -1.97 -3.61 -11.02
N GLY A 112 -3.22 -3.86 -10.66
CA GLY A 112 -3.80 -5.20 -10.63
C GLY A 112 -3.70 -5.89 -11.99
N GLY A 113 -4.07 -5.19 -13.07
CA GLY A 113 -3.93 -5.71 -14.44
C GLY A 113 -2.49 -6.06 -14.82
N VAL A 114 -1.52 -5.20 -14.47
CA VAL A 114 -0.09 -5.48 -14.67
C VAL A 114 0.34 -6.73 -13.91
N PHE A 115 -0.12 -6.91 -12.67
CA PHE A 115 0.18 -8.09 -11.87
C PHE A 115 -0.48 -9.36 -12.42
N LEU A 116 -1.70 -9.28 -12.95
CA LEU A 116 -2.34 -10.41 -13.62
C LEU A 116 -1.53 -10.84 -14.84
N VAL A 117 -1.18 -9.90 -15.73
CA VAL A 117 -0.34 -10.17 -16.92
C VAL A 117 1.02 -10.73 -16.50
N GLY A 118 1.66 -10.14 -15.49
CA GLY A 118 2.90 -10.65 -14.91
C GLY A 118 2.75 -12.05 -14.34
N GLY A 119 1.62 -12.36 -13.70
CA GLY A 119 1.26 -13.69 -13.22
C GLY A 119 1.14 -14.72 -14.34
N LEU A 120 0.57 -14.33 -15.50
CA LEU A 120 0.49 -15.21 -16.68
C LEU A 120 1.87 -15.58 -17.23
N ILE A 121 2.86 -14.71 -17.08
CA ILE A 121 4.25 -14.97 -17.47
C ILE A 121 4.95 -15.79 -16.37
N ALA A 122 4.76 -15.41 -15.12
CA ALA A 122 5.40 -16.02 -13.96
C ALA A 122 5.02 -17.49 -13.77
N ARG A 123 3.80 -17.90 -14.15
CA ARG A 123 3.37 -19.30 -14.09
C ARG A 123 4.16 -20.23 -15.03
N GLU A 124 4.76 -19.70 -16.09
CA GLU A 124 5.62 -20.48 -17.00
C GLU A 124 7.01 -20.75 -16.39
N ILE A 125 7.34 -20.09 -15.27
CA ILE A 125 8.63 -20.22 -14.58
C ILE A 125 8.38 -21.01 -13.29
N THR A 126 8.56 -22.34 -13.32
CA THR A 126 8.18 -23.25 -12.23
C THR A 126 8.64 -22.80 -10.84
N PRO A 127 9.91 -22.39 -10.60
CA PRO A 127 10.33 -21.94 -9.27
C PRO A 127 9.58 -20.70 -8.77
N VAL A 128 9.19 -19.79 -9.68
CA VAL A 128 8.43 -18.59 -9.37
C VAL A 128 6.97 -18.92 -9.12
N ALA A 129 6.40 -19.77 -9.97
CA ALA A 129 5.03 -20.24 -9.85
C ALA A 129 4.78 -20.90 -8.49
N GLU A 130 5.69 -21.77 -8.03
CA GLU A 130 5.60 -22.39 -6.71
C GLU A 130 5.56 -21.37 -5.57
N LEU A 131 6.38 -20.33 -5.63
CA LEU A 131 6.41 -19.28 -4.61
C LEU A 131 5.10 -18.49 -4.58
N ILE A 132 4.51 -18.20 -5.74
CA ILE A 132 3.22 -17.52 -5.85
C ILE A 132 2.11 -18.43 -5.31
N THR A 133 2.04 -19.69 -5.76
CA THR A 133 1.03 -20.65 -5.34
C THR A 133 1.02 -20.87 -3.83
N ARG A 134 2.19 -20.93 -3.17
CA ARG A 134 2.28 -21.03 -1.69
C ARG A 134 1.52 -19.91 -0.96
N VAL A 135 1.50 -18.70 -1.51
CA VAL A 135 0.72 -17.60 -0.94
C VAL A 135 -0.75 -17.76 -1.25
N LEU A 136 -1.08 -18.09 -2.49
CA LEU A 136 -2.46 -18.21 -2.96
C LEU A 136 -3.23 -19.33 -2.24
N LEU A 137 -2.55 -20.36 -1.77
CA LEU A 137 -3.17 -21.41 -0.94
C LEU A 137 -3.79 -20.88 0.37
N TYR A 138 -3.25 -19.79 0.94
CA TYR A 138 -3.87 -19.13 2.09
C TYR A 138 -5.22 -18.49 1.74
N ALA A 139 -5.48 -18.17 0.47
CA ALA A 139 -6.76 -17.65 0.00
C ALA A 139 -7.83 -18.74 -0.16
N HIS A 140 -7.44 -20.01 -0.30
CA HIS A 140 -8.37 -21.11 -0.57
C HIS A 140 -8.65 -21.99 0.66
N HIS A 141 -7.76 -22.02 1.64
CA HIS A 141 -7.96 -22.79 2.87
C HIS A 141 -8.74 -21.96 3.90
N GLY A 142 -10.05 -21.82 3.72
CA GLY A 142 -10.90 -21.07 4.64
C GLY A 142 -12.26 -20.65 4.11
N TRP A 143 -13.01 -19.92 4.94
CA TRP A 143 -14.21 -19.24 4.47
C TRP A 143 -13.79 -18.05 3.58
N TYR A 144 -13.91 -18.23 2.27
CA TYR A 144 -13.40 -17.30 1.25
C TYR A 144 -13.75 -15.81 1.50
N PRO A 145 -14.99 -15.43 1.87
CA PRO A 145 -15.31 -14.03 2.20
C PRO A 145 -14.53 -13.46 3.37
N VAL A 146 -14.16 -14.28 4.38
CA VAL A 146 -13.35 -13.83 5.52
C VAL A 146 -11.92 -13.55 5.08
N ILE A 147 -11.35 -14.38 4.21
CA ILE A 147 -10.01 -14.14 3.68
C ILE A 147 -9.99 -12.86 2.86
N VAL A 148 -10.97 -12.66 1.98
CA VAL A 148 -11.11 -11.40 1.24
C VAL A 148 -11.20 -10.21 2.21
N ALA A 149 -12.06 -10.28 3.24
CA ALA A 149 -12.16 -9.21 4.23
C ALA A 149 -10.84 -8.94 4.95
N ILE A 150 -10.12 -9.98 5.38
CA ILE A 150 -8.82 -9.87 6.06
C ILE A 150 -7.76 -9.25 5.13
N THR A 151 -7.71 -9.65 3.86
CA THR A 151 -6.79 -9.08 2.87
C THR A 151 -7.06 -7.58 2.70
N LEU A 152 -8.33 -7.18 2.56
CA LEU A 152 -8.70 -5.78 2.41
C LEU A 152 -8.39 -4.96 3.66
N ILE A 153 -8.70 -5.49 4.84
CA ILE A 153 -8.38 -4.85 6.13
C ILE A 153 -6.86 -4.67 6.29
N ASN A 154 -6.07 -5.68 5.94
CA ASN A 154 -4.61 -5.59 5.99
C ASN A 154 -4.08 -4.56 5.00
N GLY A 155 -4.56 -4.52 3.76
CA GLY A 155 -4.15 -3.51 2.80
C GLY A 155 -4.41 -2.08 3.29
N ILE A 156 -5.58 -1.83 3.91
CA ILE A 156 -5.89 -0.54 4.54
C ILE A 156 -4.92 -0.26 5.69
N ALA A 157 -4.71 -1.23 6.57
CA ALA A 157 -3.87 -1.11 7.76
C ALA A 157 -2.41 -0.81 7.39
N GLU A 158 -1.87 -1.50 6.39
CA GLU A 158 -0.53 -1.29 5.86
C GLU A 158 -0.37 0.14 5.34
N GLU A 159 -1.30 0.66 4.55
CA GLU A 159 -1.18 2.02 4.03
C GLU A 159 -1.33 3.09 5.11
N VAL A 160 -2.19 2.85 6.11
CA VAL A 160 -2.32 3.67 7.32
C VAL A 160 -0.98 3.78 8.06
N PHE A 161 -0.25 2.67 8.18
CA PHE A 161 1.05 2.66 8.86
C PHE A 161 2.19 3.17 7.97
N PHE A 162 2.44 2.51 6.84
CA PHE A 162 3.61 2.75 5.99
C PHE A 162 3.53 4.10 5.26
N ARG A 163 2.39 4.45 4.66
CA ARG A 163 2.21 5.72 3.91
C ARG A 163 1.63 6.83 4.79
N GLY A 164 1.04 6.48 5.92
CA GLY A 164 0.60 7.41 6.94
C GLY A 164 1.71 7.74 7.94
N ALA A 165 1.82 6.94 9.00
CA ALA A 165 2.70 7.21 10.13
C ALA A 165 4.20 7.21 9.76
N LEU A 166 4.70 6.12 9.16
CA LEU A 166 6.11 5.97 8.81
C LEU A 166 6.56 7.04 7.81
N TYR A 167 5.84 7.18 6.69
CA TYR A 167 6.16 8.19 5.67
C TYR A 167 6.23 9.60 6.27
N THR A 168 5.32 9.94 7.18
CA THR A 168 5.30 11.26 7.80
C THR A 168 6.44 11.43 8.83
N ALA A 169 6.79 10.39 9.59
CA ALA A 169 7.91 10.40 10.54
C ALA A 169 9.29 10.58 9.86
N LEU A 170 9.38 10.19 8.58
CA LEU A 170 10.58 10.36 7.75
C LEU A 170 10.77 11.81 7.27
N GLY A 171 9.72 12.64 7.25
CA GLY A 171 9.82 14.03 6.86
C GLY A 171 10.51 14.22 5.50
N ARG A 172 11.65 14.92 5.48
CA ARG A 172 12.44 15.21 4.26
C ARG A 172 13.50 14.14 3.93
N TYR A 173 13.69 13.13 4.78
CA TYR A 173 14.72 12.12 4.62
C TYR A 173 14.27 11.01 3.65
N HIS A 174 14.23 11.31 2.35
CA HIS A 174 13.88 10.37 1.27
C HIS A 174 12.67 9.46 1.59
N PRO A 175 11.50 10.02 1.95
CA PRO A 175 10.39 9.26 2.52
C PRO A 175 9.86 8.18 1.57
N VAL A 176 9.87 8.43 0.25
CA VAL A 176 9.49 7.42 -0.76
C VAL A 176 10.38 6.19 -0.63
N LEU A 177 11.69 6.36 -0.79
CA LEU A 177 12.65 5.26 -0.78
C LEU A 177 12.62 4.50 0.55
N ILE A 178 12.74 5.21 1.67
CA ILE A 178 12.85 4.56 2.99
C ILE A 178 11.55 3.85 3.36
N SER A 179 10.38 4.44 3.07
CA SER A 179 9.10 3.77 3.33
C SER A 179 8.95 2.49 2.50
N THR A 180 9.35 2.50 1.22
CA THR A 180 9.30 1.33 0.34
C THR A 180 10.29 0.26 0.77
N VAL A 181 11.51 0.61 1.16
CA VAL A 181 12.51 -0.34 1.65
C VAL A 181 12.02 -1.00 2.94
N LEU A 182 11.56 -0.21 3.92
CA LEU A 182 11.07 -0.76 5.19
C LEU A 182 9.80 -1.61 5.00
N TYR A 183 8.91 -1.20 4.10
CA TYR A 183 7.76 -2.01 3.69
C TYR A 183 8.20 -3.35 3.11
N THR A 184 9.11 -3.33 2.13
CA THR A 184 9.64 -4.54 1.50
C THR A 184 10.33 -5.45 2.52
N CYS A 185 11.16 -4.91 3.42
CA CYS A 185 11.82 -5.67 4.47
C CYS A 185 10.83 -6.29 5.45
N ALA A 186 9.79 -5.55 5.86
CA ALA A 186 8.73 -6.08 6.70
C ALA A 186 7.98 -7.21 5.98
N THR A 187 7.60 -7.01 4.72
CA THR A 187 6.93 -8.04 3.91
C THR A 187 7.80 -9.27 3.70
N LEU A 188 9.11 -9.13 3.52
CA LEU A 188 10.06 -10.24 3.41
C LEU A 188 10.14 -11.09 4.68
N ALA A 189 9.73 -10.56 5.84
CA ALA A 189 9.62 -11.36 7.06
C ALA A 189 8.62 -12.53 6.91
N SER A 190 7.71 -12.46 5.93
CA SER A 190 6.86 -13.58 5.50
C SER A 190 7.63 -14.84 5.09
N GLY A 191 8.89 -14.71 4.70
CA GLY A 191 9.68 -15.79 4.11
C GLY A 191 9.39 -16.05 2.62
N ASN A 192 8.55 -15.22 1.97
CA ASN A 192 8.25 -15.36 0.56
C ASN A 192 8.89 -14.23 -0.27
N PRO A 193 9.92 -14.51 -1.10
CA PRO A 193 10.58 -13.48 -1.90
C PRO A 193 9.67 -12.88 -2.98
N MET A 194 8.63 -13.59 -3.46
CA MET A 194 7.65 -13.03 -4.39
C MET A 194 6.74 -11.99 -3.74
N LEU A 195 6.43 -12.13 -2.45
CA LEU A 195 5.76 -11.06 -1.70
C LEU A 195 6.67 -9.84 -1.56
N GLY A 196 7.98 -10.05 -1.35
CA GLY A 196 8.96 -8.96 -1.37
C GLY A 196 9.01 -8.24 -2.73
N PHE A 197 9.05 -8.99 -3.83
CA PHE A 197 8.99 -8.43 -5.19
C PHE A 197 7.71 -7.61 -5.41
N ALA A 198 6.55 -8.15 -5.05
CA ALA A 198 5.29 -7.43 -5.10
C ALA A 198 5.31 -6.15 -4.25
N ALA A 199 5.88 -6.25 -3.05
CA ALA A 199 6.02 -5.15 -2.11
C ALA A 199 6.92 -4.03 -2.62
N VAL A 200 7.94 -4.30 -3.44
CA VAL A 200 8.74 -3.24 -4.09
C VAL A 200 7.87 -2.42 -5.04
N ILE A 201 7.08 -3.08 -5.89
CA ILE A 201 6.28 -2.41 -6.92
C ILE A 201 5.12 -1.64 -6.28
N LEU A 202 4.26 -2.33 -5.52
CA LEU A 202 3.14 -1.72 -4.80
C LEU A 202 3.64 -0.67 -3.79
N GLY A 203 4.72 -1.02 -3.08
CA GLY A 203 5.62 -0.16 -2.32
C GLY A 203 5.78 1.22 -2.92
N THR A 204 6.44 1.21 -4.06
CA THR A 204 6.82 2.39 -4.82
C THR A 204 5.59 3.15 -5.28
N VAL A 205 4.60 2.49 -5.90
CA VAL A 205 3.39 3.13 -6.42
C VAL A 205 2.66 3.90 -5.32
N CYS A 206 2.31 3.23 -4.22
CA CYS A 206 1.61 3.86 -3.09
C CYS A 206 2.47 4.99 -2.45
N ALA A 207 3.79 4.85 -2.38
CA ALA A 207 4.65 5.92 -1.87
C ALA A 207 4.68 7.15 -2.80
N LEU A 208 4.67 6.96 -4.12
CA LEU A 208 4.53 8.03 -5.10
C LEU A 208 3.16 8.70 -5.02
N GLU A 209 2.09 7.93 -4.86
CA GLU A 209 0.73 8.47 -4.66
C GLU A 209 0.62 9.27 -3.38
N ARG A 210 1.24 8.80 -2.29
CA ARG A 210 1.31 9.53 -1.02
C ARG A 210 2.05 10.86 -1.18
N ARG A 211 3.13 10.89 -1.96
CA ARG A 211 3.88 12.12 -2.27
C ARG A 211 3.02 13.10 -3.09
N ALA A 212 2.33 12.58 -4.10
CA ALA A 212 1.51 13.36 -5.03
C ALA A 212 0.26 13.94 -4.38
N SER A 213 -0.43 13.14 -3.56
CA SER A 213 -1.72 13.52 -2.94
C SER A 213 -1.56 14.16 -1.56
N GLY A 214 -0.42 13.98 -0.89
CA GLY A 214 -0.24 14.48 0.46
C GLY A 214 -0.98 13.70 1.55
N GLY A 215 -1.60 12.56 1.22
CA GLY A 215 -2.30 11.74 2.21
C GLY A 215 -2.46 10.27 1.82
N VAL A 216 -3.13 9.52 2.68
CA VAL A 216 -3.21 8.06 2.61
C VAL A 216 -4.37 7.54 1.75
N LEU A 217 -5.32 8.39 1.35
CA LEU A 217 -6.53 7.90 0.68
C LEU A 217 -6.26 7.25 -0.68
N ALA A 218 -5.42 7.87 -1.52
CA ALA A 218 -5.03 7.28 -2.81
C ALA A 218 -4.31 5.94 -2.63
N PRO A 219 -3.23 5.86 -1.82
CA PRO A 219 -2.56 4.59 -1.51
C PRO A 219 -3.51 3.51 -0.97
N VAL A 220 -4.40 3.86 -0.03
CA VAL A 220 -5.38 2.93 0.54
C VAL A 220 -6.29 2.36 -0.54
N LEU A 221 -6.81 3.20 -1.44
CA LEU A 221 -7.67 2.76 -2.52
C LEU A 221 -6.93 1.91 -3.55
N THR A 222 -5.70 2.30 -3.91
CA THR A 222 -4.83 1.51 -4.79
C THR A 222 -4.59 0.12 -4.22
N HIS A 223 -4.17 0.05 -2.95
CA HIS A 223 -3.90 -1.22 -2.27
C HIS A 223 -5.18 -2.05 -2.12
N PHE A 224 -6.30 -1.43 -1.73
CA PHE A 224 -7.58 -2.11 -1.60
C PHE A 224 -8.03 -2.77 -2.90
N VAL A 225 -8.01 -2.01 -4.00
CA VAL A 225 -8.43 -2.50 -5.33
C VAL A 225 -7.46 -3.55 -5.85
N TRP A 226 -6.16 -3.29 -5.74
CA TRP A 226 -5.13 -4.26 -6.12
C TRP A 226 -5.28 -5.55 -5.32
N GLY A 227 -5.44 -5.48 -4.01
CA GLY A 227 -5.60 -6.62 -3.12
C GLY A 227 -6.86 -7.43 -3.43
N LEU A 228 -7.95 -6.77 -3.79
CA LEU A 228 -9.17 -7.42 -4.27
C LEU A 228 -8.91 -8.22 -5.56
N ILE A 229 -8.19 -7.64 -6.52
CA ILE A 229 -7.83 -8.33 -7.76
C ILE A 229 -6.89 -9.52 -7.46
N MET A 230 -5.91 -9.34 -6.59
CA MET A 230 -4.96 -10.40 -6.23
C MET A 230 -5.64 -11.56 -5.51
N VAL A 231 -6.62 -11.32 -4.62
CA VAL A 231 -7.30 -12.40 -3.91
C VAL A 231 -8.38 -13.08 -4.77
N LEU A 232 -9.03 -12.35 -5.69
CA LEU A 232 -10.14 -12.90 -6.49
C LEU A 232 -9.73 -13.46 -7.86
N ALA A 233 -8.78 -12.81 -8.55
CA ALA A 233 -8.49 -13.09 -9.95
C ALA A 233 -7.14 -13.79 -10.16
N LEU A 234 -6.17 -13.64 -9.24
CA LEU A 234 -4.88 -14.31 -9.38
C LEU A 234 -4.94 -15.82 -9.10
N PRO A 235 -5.64 -16.34 -8.06
CA PRO A 235 -5.65 -17.78 -7.77
C PRO A 235 -6.07 -18.67 -8.95
N PRO A 236 -7.16 -18.36 -9.68
CA PRO A 236 -7.58 -19.17 -10.83
C PRO A 236 -6.53 -19.26 -11.95
N LEU A 237 -5.65 -18.26 -12.09
CA LEU A 237 -4.59 -18.27 -13.10
C LEU A 237 -3.48 -19.28 -12.80
N PHE A 238 -3.36 -19.69 -11.54
CA PHE A 238 -2.41 -20.68 -11.03
C PHE A 238 -3.08 -22.03 -10.68
N GLY A 239 -4.38 -22.18 -10.98
CA GLY A 239 -5.13 -23.43 -10.76
C GLY A 239 -5.45 -23.70 -9.29
N VAL A 240 -5.54 -22.66 -8.46
CA VAL A 240 -5.86 -22.74 -7.02
C VAL A 240 -7.01 -21.82 -6.62
#